data_AF-A0A2I0HL19-F1
#
_entry.id   AF-A0A2I0HL19-F1
#
_cell.length_a   1.000
_cell.length_b   1.000
_cell.length_c   1.000
_cell.angle_alpha   90.00
_cell.angle_beta   90.00
_cell.angle_gamma   90.00
#
_symmetry.space_group_name_H-M   'P 1'
#
loop_
_entity.id
_entity.type
_entity.pdbx_description
1 polymer ?
#
loop_
_entity_poly.entity_id
_entity_poly.type
_entity_poly.pdbx_seq_one_letter_code
_entity_poly.pdbx_strand_id
1 'polypeptide(L)'
;MERSTAVIGTFLTLWAVLVVRGQCHTPFFIFGDSLMDAGNNQYYPLSTQPARVWPFGMTFPFHGSGRVCDGRLVPDFLGNNITHKPDDLRVFTSVFM
;
A
#
# COMPACT_ATOMS: atom_id res chain seq x y z
N MET A 1 -19.75 31.48 35.03
CA MET A 1 -19.55 30.08 34.57
C MET A 1 -19.43 30.01 33.04
N GLU A 2 -20.24 30.74 32.28
CA GLU A 2 -20.26 30.76 30.79
C GLU A 2 -18.97 31.25 30.09
N ARG A 3 -18.20 32.15 30.70
CA ARG A 3 -16.95 32.66 30.10
C ARG A 3 -15.81 31.64 30.13
N SER A 4 -15.83 30.69 31.07
CA SER A 4 -14.78 29.67 31.22
C SER A 4 -14.94 28.53 30.21
N THR A 5 -16.18 28.12 29.94
CA THR A 5 -16.49 27.11 28.93
C THR A 5 -16.11 27.59 27.52
N ALA A 6 -16.30 28.88 27.23
CA ALA A 6 -15.89 29.48 25.96
C ALA A 6 -14.36 29.42 25.74
N VAL A 7 -13.57 29.68 26.79
CA VAL A 7 -12.11 29.64 26.72
C VAL A 7 -11.61 28.20 26.55
N ILE A 8 -12.18 27.24 27.27
CA ILE A 8 -11.81 25.83 27.12
C ILE A 8 -12.16 25.32 25.71
N GLY A 9 -13.31 25.72 25.18
CA GLY A 9 -13.73 25.37 23.82
C GLY A 9 -12.81 25.92 22.73
N THR A 10 -12.32 27.15 22.88
CA THR A 10 -11.39 27.75 21.91
C THR A 10 -10.02 27.06 21.93
N PHE A 11 -9.51 26.68 23.11
CA PHE A 11 -8.27 25.90 23.19
C PHE A 11 -8.42 24.51 22.56
N LEU A 12 -9.53 23.81 22.79
CA LEU A 12 -9.80 22.49 22.20
C LEU A 12 -9.91 22.55 20.67
N THR A 13 -10.62 23.56 20.15
CA THR A 13 -10.77 23.75 18.69
C THR A 13 -9.45 24.12 18.03
N LEU A 14 -8.65 25.02 18.61
CA LEU A 14 -7.31 25.35 18.11
C LEU A 14 -6.38 24.13 18.13
N TRP A 15 -6.42 23.32 19.20
CA TRP A 15 -5.61 22.11 19.30
C TRP A 15 -5.99 21.09 18.22
N ALA A 16 -7.29 20.87 18.00
CA ALA A 16 -7.78 19.98 16.95
C ALA A 16 -7.33 20.42 15.55
N VAL A 17 -7.40 21.72 15.24
CA VAL A 17 -6.95 22.26 13.93
C VAL A 17 -5.44 22.08 13.72
N LEU A 18 -4.63 22.23 14.78
CA LEU A 18 -3.17 22.09 14.69
C LEU A 18 -2.70 20.63 14.60
N VAL A 19 -3.45 19.70 15.20
CA VAL A 19 -3.08 18.27 15.27
C VAL A 19 -3.65 17.46 14.11
N VAL A 20 -4.82 17.82 13.58
CA VAL A 20 -5.44 17.10 12.46
C VAL A 20 -4.71 17.46 11.16
N ARG A 21 -3.69 16.67 10.85
CA ARG A 21 -3.02 16.66 9.55
C ARG A 21 -3.73 15.65 8.66
N GLY A 22 -4.59 16.12 7.77
CA GLY A 22 -5.18 15.27 6.72
C GLY A 22 -4.09 14.85 5.73
N GLN A 23 -3.72 13.57 5.72
CA GLN A 23 -2.87 13.03 4.67
C GLN A 23 -3.76 12.69 3.47
N CYS A 24 -3.54 13.36 2.34
CA CYS A 24 -4.21 13.03 1.10
C CYS A 24 -3.45 11.86 0.45
N HIS A 25 -3.95 10.65 0.65
CA HIS A 25 -3.44 9.48 -0.06
C HIS A 25 -4.27 9.26 -1.32
N THR A 26 -3.61 9.23 -2.47
CA THR A 26 -4.23 8.81 -3.73
C THR A 26 -4.12 7.29 -3.84
N PRO A 27 -5.22 6.54 -3.77
CA PRO A 27 -5.16 5.09 -3.87
C PRO A 27 -4.77 4.66 -5.29
N PHE A 28 -3.88 3.69 -5.41
CA PHE A 28 -3.43 3.12 -6.67
C PHE A 28 -3.90 1.67 -6.78
N PHE A 29 -4.85 1.43 -7.69
CA PHE A 29 -5.46 0.12 -7.91
C PHE A 29 -4.85 -0.52 -9.16
N ILE A 30 -4.49 -1.79 -9.07
CA ILE A 30 -3.89 -2.55 -10.17
C ILE A 30 -4.73 -3.79 -10.42
N PHE A 31 -5.22 -3.91 -11.64
CA PHE A 31 -5.94 -5.06 -12.15
C PHE A 31 -5.11 -5.70 -13.26
N GLY A 32 -5.08 -7.03 -13.30
CA GLY A 32 -4.34 -7.75 -14.32
C GLY A 32 -4.12 -9.22 -13.96
N ASP A 33 -3.14 -9.80 -14.63
CA ASP A 33 -2.68 -11.17 -14.47
C ASP A 33 -1.43 -11.24 -13.57
N SER A 34 -0.70 -12.35 -13.66
CA SER A 34 0.52 -12.61 -12.90
C SER A 34 1.64 -11.60 -13.11
N LEU A 35 1.69 -10.88 -14.24
CA LEU A 35 2.71 -9.85 -14.52
C LEU A 35 2.56 -8.60 -13.65
N MET A 36 1.37 -8.39 -13.10
CA MET A 36 1.06 -7.23 -12.24
C MET A 36 0.72 -7.66 -10.81
N ASP A 37 0.76 -8.96 -10.53
CA ASP A 37 0.43 -9.51 -9.22
C ASP A 37 1.59 -9.36 -8.22
N ALA A 38 1.38 -8.49 -7.23
CA ALA A 38 2.28 -8.26 -6.12
C ALA A 38 2.39 -9.45 -5.13
N GLY A 39 1.68 -10.55 -5.39
CA GLY A 39 1.79 -11.81 -4.67
C GLY A 39 0.46 -12.36 -4.15
N ASN A 40 -0.69 -11.90 -4.62
CA ASN A 40 -1.99 -12.40 -4.17
C ASN A 40 -2.23 -13.86 -4.52
N ASN A 41 -1.70 -14.33 -5.66
CA ASN A 41 -1.88 -15.69 -6.11
C ASN A 41 -1.32 -16.73 -5.11
N GLN A 42 -0.44 -16.31 -4.19
CA GLN A 42 0.09 -17.18 -3.12
C GLN A 42 -0.98 -17.65 -2.11
N TYR A 43 -2.13 -16.97 -2.07
CA TYR A 43 -3.27 -17.27 -1.21
C TYR A 43 -4.39 -18.01 -1.95
N TYR A 44 -4.24 -18.25 -3.27
CA TYR A 44 -5.25 -18.94 -4.06
C TYR A 44 -5.06 -20.47 -3.96
N PRO A 45 -6.08 -21.25 -3.54
CA PRO A 45 -5.93 -22.68 -3.26
C PRO A 45 -5.53 -23.54 -4.47
N LEU A 46 -5.88 -23.08 -5.68
CA LEU A 46 -5.60 -23.80 -6.93
C LEU A 46 -4.31 -23.32 -7.63
N SER A 47 -3.54 -22.43 -7.00
CA SER A 47 -2.28 -21.97 -7.58
C SER A 47 -1.27 -23.13 -7.65
N THR A 48 -0.98 -23.58 -8.86
CA THR A 48 -0.11 -24.73 -9.13
C THR A 48 1.38 -24.44 -8.86
N GLN A 49 1.76 -23.17 -8.72
CA GLN A 49 3.14 -22.79 -8.46
C GLN A 49 3.23 -21.43 -7.73
N PRO A 50 3.19 -21.41 -6.39
CA PRO A 50 3.40 -20.17 -5.66
C PRO A 50 4.85 -19.71 -5.91
N ALA A 51 5.02 -18.48 -6.42
CA ALA A 51 6.33 -17.87 -6.68
C ALA A 51 7.04 -17.46 -5.38
N ARG A 52 7.24 -18.44 -4.50
CA ARG A 52 7.92 -18.38 -3.21
C ARG A 52 9.22 -19.19 -3.19
N VAL A 53 9.49 -19.94 -4.25
CA VAL A 53 10.67 -20.79 -4.40
C VAL A 53 11.66 -20.12 -5.34
N TRP A 54 12.94 -20.47 -5.19
CA TRP A 54 14.00 -20.06 -6.11
C TRP A 54 13.57 -20.27 -7.59
N PRO A 55 13.81 -19.31 -8.51
CA PRO A 55 14.63 -18.10 -8.38
C PRO A 55 13.84 -16.82 -8.01
N PHE A 56 12.59 -16.91 -7.56
CA PHE A 56 11.75 -15.71 -7.39
C PHE A 56 12.10 -14.89 -6.13
N GLY A 57 12.25 -13.58 -6.32
CA GLY A 57 12.48 -12.61 -5.26
C GLY A 57 13.90 -12.54 -4.70
N MET A 58 14.93 -13.09 -5.35
CA MET A 58 16.33 -12.94 -4.95
C MET A 58 16.82 -11.49 -5.05
N THR A 59 16.48 -10.76 -6.11
CA THR A 59 16.93 -9.37 -6.32
C THR A 59 16.02 -8.37 -5.60
N PHE A 60 14.70 -8.60 -5.63
CA PHE A 60 13.71 -7.84 -4.88
C PHE A 60 12.47 -8.70 -4.67
N PRO A 61 11.89 -8.80 -3.46
CA PRO A 61 12.24 -8.12 -2.21
C PRO A 61 13.22 -8.91 -1.30
N PHE A 62 14.17 -9.67 -1.86
CA PHE A 62 15.11 -10.57 -1.16
C PHE A 62 14.44 -11.76 -0.43
N HIS A 63 13.21 -12.07 -0.79
CA HIS A 63 12.49 -13.25 -0.36
C HIS A 63 11.40 -13.60 -1.37
N GLY A 64 10.99 -14.86 -1.39
CA GLY A 64 9.88 -15.34 -2.21
C GLY A 64 8.56 -14.71 -1.77
N SER A 65 8.13 -13.67 -2.49
CA SER A 65 6.97 -12.83 -2.13
C SER A 65 5.66 -13.30 -2.77
N GLY A 66 5.69 -14.32 -3.65
CA GLY A 66 4.54 -14.74 -4.45
C GLY A 66 4.44 -14.02 -5.80
N ARG A 67 5.37 -13.10 -6.10
CA ARG A 67 5.49 -12.41 -7.38
C ARG A 67 6.22 -13.28 -8.40
N VAL A 68 5.70 -13.38 -9.62
CA VAL A 68 6.30 -14.19 -10.70
C VAL A 68 7.48 -13.46 -11.36
N CYS A 69 8.38 -12.90 -10.54
CA CYS A 69 9.56 -12.18 -10.97
C CYS A 69 10.67 -12.23 -9.90
N ASP A 70 11.92 -12.01 -10.32
CA ASP A 70 13.05 -11.84 -9.41
C ASP A 70 13.22 -10.39 -8.91
N GLY A 71 12.61 -9.43 -9.62
CA GLY A 71 12.77 -8.00 -9.38
C GLY A 71 11.48 -7.28 -9.01
N ARG A 72 11.45 -5.96 -9.26
CA ARG A 72 10.26 -5.13 -9.16
C ARG A 72 9.33 -5.37 -10.35
N LEU A 73 8.03 -5.31 -10.11
CA LEU A 73 6.98 -5.29 -11.13
C LEU A 73 6.83 -3.87 -11.69
N VAL A 74 6.23 -3.74 -12.88
CA VAL A 74 5.90 -2.43 -13.48
C VAL A 74 5.15 -1.50 -12.50
N PRO A 75 4.15 -1.98 -11.72
CA PRO A 75 3.44 -1.14 -10.77
C PRO A 75 4.29 -0.63 -9.60
N ASP A 76 5.40 -1.30 -9.24
CA ASP A 76 6.30 -0.78 -8.19
C ASP A 76 7.03 0.48 -8.68
N PHE A 77 7.38 0.54 -9.97
CA PHE A 77 7.99 1.73 -10.56
C PHE A 77 6.97 2.86 -10.70
N LEU A 78 5.74 2.55 -11.11
CA LEU A 78 4.66 3.53 -11.19
C LEU A 78 4.29 4.07 -9.81
N GLY A 79 4.17 3.19 -8.81
CA GLY A 79 3.89 3.54 -7.44
C GLY A 79 4.94 4.49 -6.85
N ASN A 80 6.22 4.21 -7.05
CA ASN A 80 7.29 5.11 -6.60
C ASN A 80 7.23 6.50 -7.24
N ASN A 81 6.77 6.60 -8.49
CA ASN A 81 6.67 7.89 -9.18
C ASN A 81 5.42 8.68 -8.78
N ILE A 82 4.33 8.00 -8.41
CA ILE A 82 3.04 8.61 -8.05
C ILE A 82 2.99 8.93 -6.55
N THR A 83 3.61 8.11 -5.71
CA THR A 83 3.55 8.21 -4.25
C THR A 83 4.91 8.65 -3.73
N HIS A 84 5.01 9.91 -3.27
CA HIS A 84 6.23 10.44 -2.64
C HIS A 84 6.65 9.66 -1.37
N LYS A 85 5.79 8.77 -0.86
CA LYS A 85 6.04 7.86 0.24
C LYS A 85 5.74 6.40 -0.18
N PRO A 86 6.72 5.48 -0.10
CA PRO A 86 6.52 4.09 -0.48
C PRO A 86 5.54 3.33 0.44
N ASP A 87 5.34 3.82 1.67
CA ASP A 87 4.52 3.16 2.69
C ASP A 87 3.00 3.36 2.50
N ASP A 88 2.60 4.33 1.65
CA ASP A 88 1.21 4.69 1.41
C ASP A 88 0.58 3.98 0.20
N LEU A 89 1.35 3.14 -0.49
CA LEU A 89 0.84 2.28 -1.53
C LEU A 89 -0.03 1.17 -0.94
N ARG A 90 -1.32 1.47 -0.79
CA ARG A 90 -2.35 0.43 -0.62
C ARG A 90 -2.61 -0.22 -1.97
N VAL A 91 -1.68 -1.09 -2.36
CA VAL A 91 -1.77 -1.95 -3.54
C VAL A 91 -2.90 -2.95 -3.31
N PHE A 92 -4.11 -2.59 -3.73
CA PHE A 92 -5.17 -3.56 -3.88
C PHE A 92 -4.96 -4.24 -5.23
N THR A 93 -4.15 -5.30 -5.22
CA THR A 93 -4.12 -6.24 -6.32
C THR A 93 -5.43 -7.03 -6.30
N SER A 94 -6.10 -7.14 -7.43
CA SER A 94 -7.15 -8.12 -7.67
C SER A 94 -6.66 -8.95 -8.84
N VAL A 95 -6.30 -10.20 -8.57
CA VAL A 95 -5.97 -11.16 -9.61
C VAL A 95 -7.30 -11.70 -10.11
N PHE A 96 -7.72 -11.26 -11.29
CA PHE A 96 -8.68 -12.03 -12.07
C PHE A 96 -7.83 -13.03 -12.87
N MET A 97 -7.90 -14.30 -12.47
CA MET A 97 -7.41 -15.41 -13.27
C MET A 97 -8.39 -15.68 -14.43
#